data_AF-A0A9N9NS39-F1
#
_entry.id   AF-A0A9N9NS39-F1
#
_cell.length_a   1.000
_cell.length_b   1.000
_cell.length_c   1.000
_cell.angle_alpha   90.00
_cell.angle_beta   90.00
_cell.angle_gamma   90.00
#
_symmetry.space_group_name_H-M   'P 1'
#
loop_
_entity.id
_entity.type
_entity.pdbx_description
1 polymer ?
#
loop_
_entity_poly.entity_id
_entity_poly.type
_entity_poly.pdbx_seq_one_letter_code
_entity_poly.pdbx_strand_id
1 'polypeptide(L)'
;MNLPKVFQVFRSTKVLPGQALSWNDYFMLRRRRRIAERIITIPTTLGGFGLSFAYVATREFDPTPIFGQEPIMIYGVGTLVCGLSGLLIGPILGSSLWKLFHREEVKLMEQRDREFYEHIKKNRADPSLHTLRNPAPDYYGEKIKSVTDYRKWLKKQREIVRKGTFHIGEGSI
;
A
#
# COMPACT_ATOMS: atom_id res chain seq x y z
N MET A 1 -18.82 9.61 -24.43
CA MET A 1 -18.39 8.27 -23.95
C MET A 1 -17.80 8.44 -22.55
N ASN A 2 -18.54 8.06 -21.50
CA ASN A 2 -18.10 8.25 -20.10
C ASN A 2 -17.06 7.18 -19.74
N LEU A 3 -15.83 7.58 -19.45
CA LEU A 3 -14.79 6.68 -18.95
C LEU A 3 -15.17 6.14 -17.57
N PRO A 4 -14.87 4.86 -17.26
CA PRO A 4 -15.13 4.29 -15.95
C PRO A 4 -14.43 5.09 -14.85
N LYS A 5 -15.08 5.26 -13.68
CA LYS A 5 -14.55 6.01 -12.51
C LYS A 5 -13.12 5.62 -12.10
N VAL A 6 -12.69 4.40 -12.44
CA VAL A 6 -11.32 3.90 -12.19
C VAL A 6 -10.27 4.69 -12.97
N PHE A 7 -10.58 5.13 -14.20
CA PHE A 7 -9.67 5.91 -15.04
C PHE A 7 -9.69 7.41 -14.71
N GLN A 8 -10.76 7.93 -14.10
CA GLN A 8 -10.78 9.32 -13.61
C GLN A 8 -9.75 9.58 -12.50
N VAL A 9 -9.31 8.53 -11.79
CA VAL A 9 -8.25 8.61 -10.77
C VAL A 9 -6.92 9.08 -11.39
N PHE A 10 -6.70 8.92 -12.69
CA PHE A 10 -5.46 9.28 -13.38
C PHE A 10 -5.43 10.69 -13.99
N ARG A 11 -6.51 11.49 -13.88
CA ARG A 11 -6.46 12.88 -14.38
C ARG A 11 -5.58 13.72 -13.46
N SER A 12 -4.34 13.98 -13.88
CA SER A 12 -3.38 14.76 -13.09
C SER A 12 -3.58 16.25 -13.35
N THR A 13 -3.75 17.03 -12.30
CA THR A 13 -3.26 18.41 -12.29
C THR A 13 -1.73 18.30 -12.38
N LYS A 14 -1.12 18.98 -13.36
CA LYS A 14 0.35 19.08 -13.39
C LYS A 14 0.75 19.90 -12.18
N VAL A 15 1.51 19.32 -11.25
CA VAL A 15 2.08 20.05 -10.14
C VAL A 15 3.30 20.78 -10.69
N LEU A 16 3.27 22.12 -10.64
CA LEU A 16 4.39 22.94 -11.09
C LEU A 16 5.53 22.87 -10.06
N PRO A 17 6.80 22.90 -10.49
CA PRO A 17 7.94 22.93 -9.57
C PRO A 17 7.82 24.16 -8.66
N GLY A 18 7.81 23.94 -7.33
CA GLY A 18 7.68 24.99 -6.32
C GLY A 18 6.26 25.21 -5.77
N GLN A 19 5.24 24.51 -6.28
CA GLN A 19 3.88 24.65 -5.76
C GLN A 19 3.55 23.60 -4.67
N ALA A 20 2.98 24.06 -3.55
CA ALA A 20 2.59 23.19 -2.45
C ALA A 20 1.40 22.29 -2.85
N LEU A 21 1.57 20.98 -2.70
CA LEU A 21 0.61 19.94 -3.13
C LEU A 21 -0.70 19.95 -2.32
N SER A 22 -1.86 20.22 -2.93
CA SER A 22 -3.15 20.20 -2.21
C SER A 22 -3.40 18.86 -1.49
N TRP A 23 -4.11 18.89 -0.35
CA TRP A 23 -4.42 17.68 0.43
C TRP A 23 -5.14 16.60 -0.39
N ASN A 24 -6.05 17.00 -1.28
CA ASN A 24 -6.75 16.07 -2.16
C ASN A 24 -5.78 15.40 -3.14
N ASP A 25 -4.90 16.19 -3.75
CA ASP A 25 -3.90 15.71 -4.71
C ASP A 25 -2.89 14.79 -4.02
N TYR A 26 -2.49 15.10 -2.78
CA TYR A 26 -1.65 14.24 -1.95
C TYR A 26 -2.26 12.85 -1.73
N PHE A 27 -3.51 12.78 -1.26
CA PHE A 27 -4.17 11.49 -1.07
C PHE A 27 -4.38 10.73 -2.38
N MET A 28 -4.63 11.45 -3.48
CA MET A 28 -4.72 10.85 -4.81
C MET A 28 -3.38 10.28 -5.28
N LEU A 29 -2.28 11.01 -5.15
CA LEU A 29 -0.93 10.53 -5.49
C LEU A 29 -0.54 9.31 -4.67
N ARG A 30 -0.82 9.32 -3.36
CA ARG A 30 -0.59 8.17 -2.49
C ARG A 30 -1.40 6.94 -2.91
N ARG A 31 -2.63 7.13 -3.40
CA ARG A 31 -3.45 6.05 -3.96
C ARG A 31 -2.88 5.56 -5.29
N ARG A 32 -2.48 6.46 -6.20
CA ARG A 32 -1.90 6.11 -7.50
C ARG A 32 -0.64 5.27 -7.35
N ARG A 33 0.28 5.68 -6.48
CA ARG A 33 1.49 4.90 -6.18
C ARG A 33 1.17 3.46 -5.77
N ARG A 34 0.25 3.26 -4.82
CA ARG A 34 -0.16 1.91 -4.38
C ARG A 34 -0.85 1.10 -5.47
N ILE A 35 -1.62 1.75 -6.34
CA ILE A 35 -2.25 1.09 -7.49
C ILE A 35 -1.19 0.68 -8.51
N ALA A 36 -0.21 1.54 -8.80
CA ALA A 36 0.89 1.24 -9.70
C ALA A 36 1.71 0.03 -9.20
N GLU A 37 2.05 0.01 -7.90
CA GLU A 37 2.73 -1.13 -7.27
C GLU A 37 1.94 -2.44 -7.45
N ARG A 38 0.61 -2.42 -7.28
CA ARG A 38 -0.25 -3.60 -7.47
C ARG A 38 -0.41 -4.02 -8.92
N ILE A 39 -0.50 -3.05 -9.85
CA ILE A 39 -0.64 -3.34 -11.28
C ILE A 39 0.63 -3.99 -11.81
N ILE A 40 1.80 -3.56 -11.36
CA ILE A 40 3.11 -4.09 -11.81
C ILE A 40 3.31 -5.54 -11.34
N THR A 41 2.70 -5.95 -10.24
CA THR A 41 2.75 -7.36 -9.78
C THR A 41 2.19 -8.34 -10.82
N ILE A 42 1.15 -7.96 -11.56
CA ILE A 42 0.50 -8.84 -12.55
C ILE A 42 1.45 -9.26 -13.68
N PRO A 43 2.04 -8.32 -14.46
CA PRO A 43 2.98 -8.68 -15.52
C PRO A 43 4.27 -9.30 -14.98
N THR A 44 4.76 -8.92 -13.79
CA THR A 44 5.94 -9.57 -13.22
C THR A 44 5.69 -11.03 -12.87
N THR A 45 4.49 -11.35 -12.35
CA THR A 45 4.09 -12.73 -12.05
C THR A 45 3.89 -13.54 -13.32
N LEU A 46 3.14 -13.00 -14.29
CA LEU A 46 2.93 -13.64 -15.59
C LEU A 46 4.26 -13.81 -16.34
N GLY A 47 5.18 -12.85 -16.24
CA GLY A 47 6.52 -12.94 -16.79
C GLY A 47 7.35 -14.03 -16.14
N GLY A 48 7.33 -14.15 -14.81
CA GLY A 48 8.02 -15.24 -14.09
C GLY A 48 7.49 -16.62 -14.49
N PHE A 49 6.17 -16.80 -14.50
CA PHE A 49 5.54 -18.03 -14.98
C PHE A 49 5.85 -18.30 -16.46
N GLY A 50 5.70 -17.30 -17.32
CA GLY A 50 5.89 -17.43 -18.77
C GLY A 50 7.33 -17.79 -19.13
N LEU A 51 8.32 -17.15 -18.50
CA LEU A 51 9.73 -17.45 -18.71
C LEU A 51 10.08 -18.86 -18.23
N SER A 52 9.60 -19.27 -17.06
CA SER A 52 9.84 -20.63 -16.56
C SER A 52 9.15 -21.68 -17.42
N PHE A 53 7.91 -21.42 -17.85
CA PHE A 53 7.19 -22.32 -18.73
C PHE A 53 7.88 -22.46 -20.09
N ALA A 54 8.31 -21.34 -20.70
CA ALA A 54 9.06 -21.37 -21.94
C ALA A 54 10.38 -22.14 -21.79
N TYR A 55 11.07 -21.97 -20.66
CA TYR A 55 12.27 -22.75 -20.35
C TYR A 55 11.98 -24.25 -20.28
N VAL A 56 10.93 -24.68 -19.57
CA VAL A 56 10.56 -26.09 -19.48
C VAL A 56 10.08 -26.65 -20.83
N ALA A 57 9.33 -25.87 -21.61
CA ALA A 57 8.80 -26.29 -22.90
C ALA A 57 9.87 -26.57 -23.96
N THR A 58 11.08 -25.99 -23.80
CA THR A 58 12.22 -26.24 -24.68
C THR A 58 13.10 -27.41 -24.25
N ARG A 59 12.79 -28.05 -23.12
CA ARG A 59 13.54 -29.19 -22.59
C ARG A 59 12.93 -30.52 -23.02
N GLU A 60 13.79 -31.43 -23.43
CA GLU A 60 13.44 -32.84 -23.61
C GLU A 60 13.37 -33.52 -22.24
N PHE A 61 12.32 -34.30 -22.01
CA PHE A 61 12.13 -35.04 -20.75
C PHE A 61 12.82 -36.39 -20.85
N ASP A 62 14.04 -36.48 -20.34
CA ASP A 62 14.73 -37.74 -20.07
C ASP A 62 14.22 -38.33 -18.75
N PRO A 63 13.85 -39.62 -18.64
CA PRO A 63 13.35 -40.24 -17.40
C PRO A 63 14.39 -40.39 -16.28
N THR A 64 15.56 -39.77 -16.39
CA THR A 64 16.58 -39.81 -15.35
C THR A 64 16.09 -39.05 -14.10
N PRO A 65 16.02 -39.71 -12.92
CA PRO A 65 15.47 -39.08 -11.73
C PRO A 65 16.37 -37.93 -11.27
N ILE A 66 15.76 -36.77 -11.06
CA ILE A 66 16.44 -35.59 -10.50
C ILE A 66 16.10 -35.57 -9.00
N PHE A 67 17.09 -35.53 -8.12
CA PHE A 67 16.89 -35.62 -6.65
C PHE A 67 16.03 -36.83 -6.19
N GLY A 68 16.07 -37.94 -6.91
CA GLY A 68 15.26 -39.13 -6.61
C GLY A 68 13.78 -39.00 -6.99
N GLN A 69 13.40 -37.95 -7.73
CA GLN A 69 12.04 -37.67 -8.17
C GLN A 69 11.94 -37.59 -9.70
N GLU A 70 10.74 -37.87 -10.21
CA GLU A 70 10.39 -37.70 -11.62
C GLU A 70 10.63 -36.25 -12.09
N PRO A 71 11.36 -36.02 -13.19
CA PRO A 71 11.72 -34.68 -13.69
C PRO A 71 10.52 -33.76 -13.89
N ILE A 72 9.39 -34.29 -14.37
CA ILE A 72 8.18 -33.50 -14.60
C ILE A 72 7.65 -32.84 -13.33
N MET A 73 7.80 -33.49 -12.17
CA MET A 73 7.40 -32.93 -10.89
C MET A 73 8.32 -31.77 -10.49
N ILE A 74 9.63 -31.92 -10.67
CA ILE A 74 10.61 -30.88 -10.33
C ILE A 74 10.45 -29.65 -11.22
N TYR A 75 10.24 -29.83 -12.52
CA TYR A 75 9.96 -28.72 -13.42
C TYR A 75 8.62 -28.03 -13.12
N GLY A 76 7.60 -28.80 -12.74
CA GLY A 76 6.32 -28.27 -12.28
C GLY A 76 6.47 -27.41 -11.02
N VAL A 77 7.15 -27.93 -9.99
CA VAL A 77 7.44 -27.21 -8.74
C VAL A 77 8.32 -25.98 -9.02
N GLY A 78 9.36 -26.12 -9.83
CA GLY A 78 10.24 -25.01 -10.22
C GLY A 78 9.48 -23.88 -10.91
N THR A 79 8.53 -24.23 -11.78
CA THR A 79 7.67 -23.24 -12.45
C THR A 79 6.75 -22.52 -11.48
N LEU A 80 6.17 -23.23 -10.51
CA LEU A 80 5.40 -22.62 -9.43
C LEU A 80 6.26 -21.68 -8.59
N VAL A 81 7.47 -22.09 -8.22
CA VAL A 81 8.41 -21.26 -7.45
C VAL A 81 8.80 -20.00 -8.22
N CYS A 82 9.04 -20.09 -9.52
CA CYS A 82 9.36 -18.94 -10.36
C CYS A 82 8.18 -17.95 -10.48
N GLY A 83 6.96 -18.46 -10.57
CA GLY A 83 5.76 -17.61 -10.54
C GLY A 83 5.54 -16.93 -9.19
N LEU A 84 5.73 -17.67 -8.08
CA LEU A 84 5.64 -17.12 -6.72
C LEU A 84 6.71 -16.07 -6.44
N SER A 85 7.94 -16.25 -6.94
CA SER A 85 8.99 -15.24 -6.81
C SER A 85 8.64 -13.96 -7.59
N GLY A 86 7.98 -14.08 -8.75
CA GLY A 86 7.42 -12.96 -9.50
C GLY A 86 6.41 -12.13 -8.70
N LEU A 87 5.57 -12.76 -7.88
CA LEU A 87 4.63 -12.07 -6.98
C LEU A 87 5.36 -11.21 -5.92
N LEU A 88 6.48 -11.71 -5.40
CA LEU A 88 7.27 -11.00 -4.38
C LEU A 88 8.10 -9.86 -4.99
N ILE A 89 8.67 -10.08 -6.18
CA ILE A 89 9.54 -9.12 -6.87
C ILE A 89 8.71 -7.96 -7.44
N GLY A 90 7.47 -8.22 -7.87
CA GLY A 90 6.59 -7.24 -8.52
C GLY A 90 6.45 -5.90 -7.77
N PRO A 91 6.01 -5.87 -6.49
CA PRO A 91 5.88 -4.63 -5.72
C PRO A 91 7.20 -3.88 -5.52
N ILE A 92 8.32 -4.61 -5.37
CA ILE A 92 9.66 -4.02 -5.19
C ILE A 92 10.07 -3.29 -6.46
N LEU A 93 9.97 -3.96 -7.61
CA LEU A 93 10.24 -3.35 -8.91
C LEU A 93 9.28 -2.19 -9.19
N GLY A 94 7.99 -2.36 -8.90
CA GLY A 94 6.99 -1.33 -9.14
C GLY A 94 7.21 -0.06 -8.33
N SER A 95 7.56 -0.19 -7.05
CA SER A 95 7.88 0.94 -6.20
C SER A 95 9.17 1.65 -6.65
N SER A 96 10.17 0.90 -7.11
CA SER A 96 11.44 1.43 -7.60
C SER A 96 11.24 2.20 -8.91
N LEU A 97 10.51 1.60 -9.85
CA LEU A 97 10.20 2.21 -11.15
C LEU A 97 9.36 3.49 -10.98
N TRP A 98 8.38 3.46 -10.09
CA TRP A 98 7.59 4.64 -9.74
C TRP A 98 8.46 5.78 -9.23
N LYS A 99 9.36 5.51 -8.29
CA LYS A 99 10.30 6.50 -7.74
C LYS A 99 11.22 7.08 -8.81
N LEU A 100 11.65 6.27 -9.77
CA LEU A 100 12.52 6.72 -10.86
C LEU A 100 11.82 7.70 -11.80
N PHE A 101 10.57 7.42 -12.18
CA PHE A 101 9.82 8.26 -13.12
C PHE A 101 9.17 9.49 -12.47
N HIS A 102 8.80 9.41 -11.19
CA HIS A 102 8.04 10.47 -10.51
C HIS A 102 8.85 11.10 -9.35
N ARG A 103 10.16 11.28 -9.54
CA ARG A 103 11.08 11.79 -8.48
C ARG A 103 10.61 13.08 -7.82
N GLU A 104 10.16 14.04 -8.62
CA GLU A 104 9.70 15.34 -8.11
C GLU A 104 8.38 15.21 -7.33
N GLU A 105 7.44 14.38 -7.79
CA GLU A 105 6.20 14.11 -7.05
C GLU A 105 6.50 13.40 -5.73
N VAL A 106 7.47 12.47 -5.71
CA VAL A 106 7.89 11.78 -4.48
C VAL A 106 8.45 12.77 -3.46
N LYS A 107 9.28 13.74 -3.87
CA LYS A 107 9.80 14.78 -2.95
C LYS A 107 8.66 15.61 -2.35
N LEU A 108 7.71 16.06 -3.17
CA LEU A 108 6.56 16.84 -2.70
C LEU A 108 5.64 16.01 -1.78
N MET A 109 5.45 14.72 -2.11
CA MET A 109 4.72 13.79 -1.26
C MET A 109 5.40 13.60 0.08
N GLU A 110 6.73 13.44 0.13
CA GLU A 110 7.48 13.27 1.37
C GLU A 110 7.38 14.51 2.28
N GLN A 111 7.39 15.71 1.70
CA GLN A 111 7.15 16.94 2.47
C GLN A 111 5.74 16.93 3.09
N ARG A 112 4.72 16.60 2.29
CA ARG A 112 3.33 16.51 2.78
C ARG A 112 3.10 15.35 3.75
N ASP A 113 3.82 14.23 3.61
CA ASP A 113 3.79 13.12 4.55
C ASP A 113 4.25 13.55 5.94
N ARG A 114 5.31 14.39 6.02
CA ARG A 114 5.78 14.96 7.29
C ARG A 114 4.75 15.90 7.90
N GLU A 115 4.19 16.82 7.12
CA GLU A 115 3.12 17.71 7.59
C GLU A 115 1.91 16.91 8.10
N PHE A 116 1.50 15.88 7.34
CA PHE A 116 0.41 15.00 7.73
C PHE A 116 0.71 14.28 9.05
N TYR A 117 1.93 13.78 9.21
CA TYR A 117 2.35 13.14 10.45
C TYR A 117 2.27 14.10 11.65
N GLU A 118 2.71 15.35 11.51
CA GLU A 118 2.58 16.36 12.57
C GLU A 118 1.11 16.66 12.91
N HIS A 119 0.23 16.72 11.90
CA HIS A 119 -1.21 16.83 12.13
C HIS A 119 -1.78 15.65 12.91
N ILE A 120 -1.36 14.41 12.62
CA ILE A 120 -1.79 13.22 13.36
C ILE A 120 -1.25 13.25 14.79
N LYS A 121 0.05 13.51 14.96
CA LYS A 121 0.71 13.58 16.27
C LYS A 121 0.06 14.61 17.19
N LYS A 122 -0.35 15.77 16.66
CA LYS A 122 -1.02 16.83 17.42
C LYS A 122 -2.46 16.49 17.82
N ASN A 123 -3.18 15.72 17.00
CA ASN A 123 -4.62 15.50 17.19
C ASN A 123 -4.98 14.07 17.66
N ARG A 124 -3.99 13.18 17.85
CA ARG A 124 -4.22 11.83 18.37
C ARG A 124 -4.63 11.87 19.84
N ALA A 125 -5.56 10.99 20.23
CA ALA A 125 -5.86 10.74 21.63
C ALA A 125 -4.71 9.98 22.30
N ASP A 126 -4.53 10.20 23.61
CA ASP A 126 -3.58 9.43 24.42
C ASP A 126 -3.99 7.94 24.42
N PRO A 127 -3.08 7.01 24.09
CA PRO A 127 -3.31 5.57 24.23
C PRO A 127 -3.85 5.16 25.60
N SER A 128 -3.50 5.86 26.68
CA SER A 128 -3.94 5.52 28.04
C SER A 128 -5.46 5.59 28.23
N LEU A 129 -6.17 6.33 27.38
CA LEU A 129 -7.62 6.56 27.47
C LEU A 129 -8.47 5.42 26.90
N HIS A 130 -7.85 4.30 26.52
CA HIS A 130 -8.57 3.11 26.10
C HIS A 130 -9.15 2.37 27.32
N THR A 131 -10.30 1.74 27.14
CA THR A 131 -10.96 0.95 28.19
C THR A 131 -11.63 -0.23 27.50
N LEU A 132 -12.00 -1.29 28.23
CA LEU A 132 -12.74 -2.44 27.68
C LEU A 132 -13.96 -2.04 26.83
N ARG A 133 -14.61 -0.91 27.12
CA ARG A 133 -15.75 -0.36 26.36
C ARG A 133 -15.37 0.73 25.33
N ASN A 134 -14.15 1.25 25.36
CA ASN A 134 -13.68 2.33 24.47
C ASN A 134 -12.58 1.80 23.52
N PRO A 135 -12.85 1.68 22.21
CA PRO A 135 -11.90 1.07 21.27
C PRO A 135 -10.59 1.87 21.19
N ALA A 136 -9.48 1.16 20.98
CA ALA A 136 -8.16 1.77 20.89
C ALA A 136 -8.11 2.86 19.79
N PRO A 137 -7.47 4.02 20.07
CA PRO A 137 -7.30 5.06 19.07
C PRO A 137 -6.41 4.57 17.92
N ASP A 138 -6.76 4.95 16.69
CA ASP A 138 -5.88 4.77 15.52
C ASP A 138 -4.71 5.76 15.66
N TYR A 139 -3.63 5.28 16.27
CA TYR A 139 -2.49 6.07 16.72
C TYR A 139 -1.67 6.68 15.57
N TYR A 140 -1.59 5.98 14.43
CA TYR A 140 -0.81 6.38 13.27
C TYR A 140 -1.67 6.92 12.11
N GLY A 141 -3.00 6.86 12.23
CA GLY A 141 -3.90 7.32 11.18
C GLY A 141 -3.86 6.44 9.92
N GLU A 142 -3.59 5.14 10.08
CA GLU A 142 -3.38 4.21 8.96
C GLU A 142 -4.59 4.12 8.02
N LYS A 143 -5.78 4.32 8.59
CA LYS A 143 -7.05 4.20 7.86
C LYS A 143 -7.40 5.45 7.05
N ILE A 144 -6.65 6.54 7.20
CA ILE A 144 -6.92 7.81 6.52
C ILE A 144 -6.43 7.75 5.08
N LYS A 145 -7.38 7.72 4.14
CA LYS A 145 -7.10 7.67 2.69
C LYS A 145 -7.61 8.90 1.93
N SER A 146 -8.27 9.82 2.62
CA SER A 146 -8.86 11.02 2.05
C SER A 146 -9.06 12.11 3.10
N VAL A 147 -9.33 13.33 2.67
CA VAL A 147 -9.65 14.45 3.56
C VAL A 147 -10.93 14.21 4.36
N THR A 148 -11.92 13.55 3.76
CA THR A 148 -13.17 13.20 4.46
C THR A 148 -12.93 12.15 5.54
N ASP A 149 -12.08 11.16 5.28
CA ASP A 149 -11.67 10.18 6.30
C ASP A 149 -10.89 10.84 7.43
N TYR A 150 -10.04 11.82 7.12
CA TYR A 150 -9.32 12.59 8.14
C TYR A 150 -10.29 13.33 9.08
N ARG A 151 -11.33 13.99 8.53
CA ARG A 151 -12.35 14.66 9.36
C ARG A 151 -13.11 13.67 10.24
N LYS A 152 -13.43 12.48 9.73
CA LYS A 152 -14.07 11.41 10.53
C LYS A 152 -13.14 10.92 11.63
N TRP A 153 -11.86 10.74 11.31
CA TRP A 153 -10.84 10.35 12.27
C TRP A 153 -10.72 11.38 13.40
N LEU A 154 -10.68 12.69 13.09
CA LEU A 154 -10.66 13.74 14.11
C LEU A 154 -11.86 13.69 15.06
N LYS A 155 -13.07 13.43 14.53
CA LYS A 155 -14.27 13.24 15.37
C LYS A 155 -14.11 12.04 16.30
N LYS A 156 -13.61 10.92 15.76
CA LYS A 156 -13.35 9.70 16.55
C LYS A 156 -12.34 9.93 17.67
N GLN A 157 -11.25 10.67 17.41
CA GLN A 157 -10.26 11.00 18.44
C GLN A 157 -10.88 11.82 19.58
N ARG A 158 -11.72 12.82 19.25
CA ARG A 158 -12.42 13.63 20.27
C ARG A 158 -13.41 12.79 21.09
N GLU A 159 -14.11 11.85 20.46
CA GLU A 159 -15.00 10.94 21.16
C GLU A 159 -14.24 10.02 22.13
N ILE A 160 -13.07 9.52 21.73
CA ILE A 160 -12.19 8.71 22.59
C ILE A 160 -11.75 9.53 23.80
N VAL A 161 -11.30 10.77 23.60
CA VAL A 161 -10.91 11.66 24.70
C VAL A 161 -12.09 11.92 25.63
N ARG A 162 -13.26 12.29 25.09
CA ARG A 162 -14.47 12.55 25.88
C ARG A 162 -14.87 11.33 26.72
N LYS A 163 -14.84 10.12 26.14
CA LYS A 163 -15.18 8.89 26.86
C LYS A 163 -14.12 8.54 27.89
N GLY A 164 -12.83 8.66 27.57
CA GLY A 164 -11.73 8.35 28.48
C GLY A 164 -11.73 9.26 29.71
N THR A 165 -11.89 10.58 29.51
CA THR A 165 -11.95 11.54 30.63
C THR A 165 -13.14 11.28 31.56
N PHE A 166 -14.29 10.86 31.04
CA PHE A 166 -15.46 10.55 31.86
C PHE A 166 -15.20 9.35 32.81
N HIS A 167 -14.58 8.27 32.33
CA HIS A 167 -14.31 7.09 33.15
C HIS A 167 -13.26 7.35 34.24
N ILE A 168 -12.27 8.19 33.95
CA ILE A 168 -11.26 8.58 34.97
C ILE A 168 -11.92 9.32 36.13
N GLY A 169 -12.96 10.12 35.88
CA GLY A 169 -13.70 10.83 36.93
C GLY A 169 -14.49 9.89 37.85
N GLU A 170 -15.13 8.85 37.31
CA GLU A 170 -15.91 7.88 38.10
C GLU A 170 -15.04 6.97 38.99
N GLY A 171 -13.79 6.70 38.62
CA GLY A 171 -12.87 5.85 39.39
C GLY A 171 -12.17 6.53 40.57
N SER A 172 -12.47 7.82 40.83
CA SER A 172 -11.79 8.65 41.85
C SER A 172 -12.67 9.00 43.05
N ILE A 173 -13.79 8.29 43.23
CA ILE A 173 -14.71 8.39 44.37
C ILE A 173 -14.68 7.08 45.16
#